data_AF-A0A9X4QTD6-F1
#
_entry.id   AF-A0A9X4QTD6-F1
#
_cell.length_a   1.000
_cell.length_b   1.000
_cell.length_c   1.000
_cell.angle_alpha   90.00
_cell.angle_beta   90.00
_cell.angle_gamma   90.00
#
_symmetry.space_group_name_H-M   'P 1'
#
loop_
_entity.id
_entity.type
_entity.pdbx_description
1 polymer ?
#
loop_
_entity_poly.entity_id
_entity_poly.type
_entity_poly.pdbx_seq_one_letter_code
_entity_poly.pdbx_strand_id
1 'polypeptide(L)'
;MKKKYRKMMFFSILLVAIIIVTYAYLTNSSDNSALARESMSTAESAVHEVLPIGETKKQEGFSSKEELAEWSVNKQSELQLSIAKQLKLESQNVKIVLGSVSNVKDAEGYYDLTGSMVLRTELTYDETTMENLVEDIINSVTNDAKLDARISKEVIMITNANGDVLYPSK
;
A
#
# COMPACT_ATOMS: atom_id res chain seq x y z
N MET A 1 38.36 7.85 44.29
CA MET A 1 38.06 8.08 42.84
C MET A 1 38.10 6.84 41.94
N LYS A 2 38.38 5.61 42.41
CA LYS A 2 38.51 4.42 41.54
C LYS A 2 37.20 3.70 41.12
N LYS A 3 36.06 3.98 41.76
CA LYS A 3 34.77 3.31 41.47
C LYS A 3 33.98 3.89 40.27
N LYS A 4 34.16 5.17 39.94
CA LYS A 4 33.44 5.82 38.83
C LYS A 4 33.95 5.37 37.45
N TYR A 5 35.25 5.15 37.30
CA TYR A 5 35.85 4.69 36.04
C TYR A 5 35.47 3.25 35.67
N ARG A 6 35.23 2.36 36.64
CA ARG A 6 34.77 0.99 36.35
C ARG A 6 33.39 0.98 35.69
N LYS A 7 32.42 1.74 36.20
CA LYS A 7 31.08 1.82 35.59
C LYS A 7 31.13 2.41 34.18
N MET A 8 31.94 3.46 33.96
CA MET A 8 32.11 4.07 32.63
C MET A 8 32.77 3.11 31.62
N MET A 9 33.69 2.25 32.09
CA MET A 9 34.34 1.24 31.23
C MET A 9 33.37 0.13 30.79
N PHE A 10 32.44 -0.31 31.67
CA PHE A 10 31.44 -1.30 31.30
C PHE A 10 30.41 -0.78 30.27
N PHE A 11 30.03 0.51 30.34
CA PHE A 11 29.15 1.12 29.33
C PHE A 11 29.81 1.19 27.95
N SER A 12 31.12 1.49 27.89
CA SER A 12 31.86 1.53 26.62
C SER A 12 31.96 0.15 25.98
N ILE A 13 32.25 -0.90 26.75
CA ILE A 13 32.32 -2.28 26.24
C ILE A 13 30.95 -2.77 25.77
N LEU A 14 29.87 -2.44 26.49
CA LEU A 14 28.51 -2.80 26.10
C LEU A 14 28.10 -2.13 24.77
N LEU A 15 28.47 -0.86 24.59
CA LEU A 15 28.14 -0.11 23.37
C LEU A 15 28.91 -0.63 22.15
N VAL A 16 30.17 -1.05 22.32
CA VAL A 16 30.94 -1.71 21.27
C VAL A 16 30.36 -3.10 20.94
N ALA A 17 29.92 -3.87 21.93
CA ALA A 17 29.27 -5.16 21.69
C ALA A 17 27.95 -5.03 20.90
N ILE A 18 27.14 -4.02 21.20
CA ILE A 18 25.90 -3.74 20.45
C ILE A 18 26.19 -3.36 19.00
N ILE A 19 27.24 -2.56 18.75
CA ILE A 19 27.62 -2.18 17.39
C ILE A 19 28.11 -3.41 16.61
N ILE A 20 28.93 -4.28 17.21
CA ILE A 20 29.43 -5.51 16.57
C ILE A 20 28.28 -6.48 16.27
N VAL A 21 27.34 -6.66 17.20
CA VAL A 21 26.16 -7.52 16.98
C VAL A 21 25.27 -6.95 15.86
N THR A 22 25.03 -5.64 15.85
CA THR A 22 24.25 -5.00 14.79
C THR A 22 24.94 -5.13 13.42
N TYR A 23 26.28 -4.96 13.36
CA TYR A 23 27.03 -5.12 12.12
C TYR A 23 27.03 -6.57 11.63
N ALA A 24 27.21 -7.54 12.53
CA ALA A 24 27.16 -8.96 12.20
C ALA A 24 25.76 -9.40 11.73
N TYR A 25 24.70 -8.83 12.32
CA TYR A 25 23.32 -9.08 11.88
C TYR A 25 23.04 -8.47 10.51
N LEU A 26 23.60 -7.29 10.22
CA LEU A 26 23.46 -6.63 8.92
C LEU A 26 24.25 -7.35 7.82
N THR A 27 25.42 -7.91 8.12
CA THR A 27 26.23 -8.66 7.14
C THR A 27 25.78 -10.11 6.96
N ASN A 28 25.20 -10.75 7.99
CA ASN A 28 24.60 -12.10 7.84
C ASN A 28 23.20 -12.09 7.21
N SER A 29 22.56 -10.92 7.08
CA SER A 29 21.25 -10.81 6.42
C SER A 29 21.34 -10.75 4.88
N SER A 30 22.56 -10.73 4.32
CA SER A 30 22.76 -10.67 2.86
C SER A 30 23.00 -12.02 2.18
N ASP A 31 23.08 -13.14 2.91
CA ASP A 31 23.40 -14.45 2.30
C ASP A 31 22.46 -15.62 2.68
N ASN A 32 21.31 -15.37 3.32
CA ASN A 32 20.39 -16.43 3.79
C ASN A 32 18.94 -16.33 3.29
N SER A 33 18.72 -15.86 2.05
CA SER A 33 17.42 -16.04 1.37
C SER A 33 17.50 -17.03 0.19
N ALA A 34 18.62 -17.72 0.01
CA ALA A 34 18.80 -18.75 -1.00
C ALA A 34 19.03 -20.10 -0.32
N LEU A 35 17.94 -20.75 0.14
CA LEU A 35 17.72 -22.20 0.22
C LEU A 35 16.60 -22.51 1.24
N ALA A 36 15.68 -23.37 0.83
CA ALA A 36 14.56 -23.95 1.58
C ALA A 36 13.27 -23.11 1.71
N ARG A 37 12.58 -22.95 0.57
CA ARG A 37 11.20 -23.45 0.48
C ARG A 37 10.94 -24.04 -0.90
N GLU A 38 11.09 -25.35 -0.94
CA GLU A 38 10.70 -26.24 -2.02
C GLU A 38 9.21 -26.07 -2.38
N SER A 39 8.97 -26.07 -3.69
CA SER A 39 7.78 -26.58 -4.38
C SER A 39 6.43 -26.47 -3.66
N MET A 40 5.76 -25.34 -3.82
CA MET A 40 4.36 -25.40 -4.22
C MET A 40 4.32 -24.96 -5.68
N SER A 41 4.04 -25.94 -6.55
CA SER A 41 3.79 -25.73 -7.96
C SER A 41 2.84 -24.55 -8.14
N THR A 42 3.38 -23.45 -8.64
CA THR A 42 2.61 -22.39 -9.25
C THR A 42 1.92 -23.05 -10.44
N ALA A 43 0.68 -23.49 -10.25
CA ALA A 43 -0.21 -23.71 -11.38
C ALA A 43 -0.49 -22.32 -11.95
N GLU A 44 0.41 -21.89 -12.83
CA GLU A 44 0.18 -20.86 -13.82
C GLU A 44 -1.06 -21.32 -14.59
N SER A 45 -2.22 -20.78 -14.24
CA SER A 45 -3.47 -21.06 -14.93
C SER A 45 -3.43 -20.34 -16.28
N ALA A 46 -2.59 -20.84 -17.18
CA ALA A 46 -2.63 -20.51 -18.59
C ALA A 46 -3.94 -21.09 -19.13
N VAL A 47 -4.96 -20.25 -19.28
CA VAL A 47 -6.16 -20.62 -20.01
C VAL A 47 -5.74 -20.76 -21.47
N HIS A 48 -5.53 -22.00 -21.91
CA HIS A 48 -5.27 -22.31 -23.31
C HIS A 48 -6.60 -22.35 -24.06
N GLU A 49 -6.89 -21.34 -24.88
CA GLU A 49 -7.94 -21.44 -25.88
C GLU A 49 -7.39 -22.28 -27.05
N VAL A 50 -7.92 -23.51 -27.21
CA VAL A 50 -7.57 -24.39 -28.32
C VAL A 50 -8.46 -24.06 -29.51
N LEU A 51 -7.89 -23.44 -30.54
CA LEU A 51 -8.59 -23.26 -31.81
C LEU A 51 -8.79 -24.63 -32.49
N PRO A 52 -9.88 -24.84 -33.25
CA PRO A 52 -10.19 -26.13 -33.89
C PRO A 52 -9.12 -26.65 -34.88
N ILE A 53 -8.10 -25.85 -35.20
CA ILE A 53 -6.96 -26.19 -36.07
C ILE A 53 -5.70 -26.64 -35.31
N GLY A 54 -5.74 -26.74 -33.97
CA GLY A 54 -4.62 -27.25 -33.18
C GLY A 54 -3.47 -26.26 -32.95
N GLU A 55 -3.62 -24.99 -33.33
CA GLU A 55 -2.68 -23.94 -32.96
C GLU A 55 -3.01 -23.38 -31.57
N THR A 56 -1.98 -23.29 -30.71
CA THR A 56 -2.09 -22.63 -29.41
C THR A 56 -1.65 -21.17 -29.55
N LYS A 57 -2.58 -20.24 -29.38
CA LYS A 57 -2.23 -18.83 -29.25
C LYS A 57 -1.76 -18.60 -27.82
N LYS A 58 -0.46 -18.36 -27.64
CA LYS A 58 0.10 -17.95 -26.35
C LYS A 58 -0.44 -16.55 -26.04
N GLN A 59 -1.53 -16.47 -25.28
CA GLN A 59 -1.98 -15.20 -24.73
C GLN A 59 -0.98 -14.86 -23.62
N GLU A 60 -0.12 -13.87 -23.86
CA GLU A 60 0.77 -13.32 -22.83
C GLU A 60 -0.10 -12.80 -21.69
N GLY A 61 -0.24 -13.62 -20.65
CA GLY A 61 -0.84 -13.22 -19.39
C GLY A 61 0.12 -12.27 -18.68
N PHE A 62 0.10 -11.00 -19.07
CA PHE A 62 0.47 -9.95 -18.11
C PHE A 62 -0.48 -10.13 -16.91
N SER A 63 0.10 -10.42 -15.75
CA SER A 63 -0.66 -10.64 -14.53
C SER A 63 -1.38 -9.34 -14.19
N SER A 64 -2.68 -9.26 -14.49
CA SER A 64 -3.57 -8.13 -14.16
C SER A 64 -3.44 -7.68 -12.70
N LYS A 65 -3.04 -8.59 -11.82
CA LYS A 65 -2.74 -8.34 -10.41
C LYS A 65 -1.51 -7.44 -10.20
N GLU A 66 -0.47 -7.59 -11.00
CA GLU A 66 0.76 -6.81 -10.87
C GLU A 66 0.56 -5.38 -11.38
N GLU A 67 -0.14 -5.23 -12.52
CA GLU A 67 -0.55 -3.93 -13.07
C GLU A 67 -1.44 -3.16 -12.10
N LEU A 68 -2.47 -3.81 -11.53
CA LEU A 68 -3.34 -3.21 -10.51
C LEU A 68 -2.57 -2.79 -9.26
N ALA A 69 -1.60 -3.59 -8.82
CA ALA A 69 -0.79 -3.28 -7.64
C ALA A 69 0.11 -2.07 -7.89
N GLU A 70 0.82 -2.03 -9.03
CA GLU A 70 1.68 -0.90 -9.40
C GLU A 70 0.86 0.38 -9.57
N TRP A 71 -0.23 0.30 -10.32
CA TRP A 71 -1.15 1.44 -10.48
C TRP A 71 -1.66 1.93 -9.13
N SER A 72 -2.07 1.03 -8.23
CA SER A 72 -2.61 1.40 -6.92
C SER A 72 -1.58 2.11 -6.05
N VAL A 73 -0.32 1.67 -6.06
CA VAL A 73 0.76 2.36 -5.31
C VAL A 73 0.97 3.77 -5.83
N ASN A 74 1.03 3.94 -7.15
CA ASN A 74 1.21 5.24 -7.78
C ASN A 74 0.01 6.16 -7.49
N LYS A 75 -1.21 5.65 -7.66
CA LYS A 75 -2.45 6.39 -7.40
C LYS A 75 -2.57 6.81 -5.93
N GLN A 76 -2.22 5.93 -4.99
CA GLN A 76 -2.20 6.27 -3.56
C GLN A 76 -1.23 7.42 -3.27
N SER A 77 -0.04 7.42 -3.89
CA SER A 77 0.93 8.51 -3.74
C SER A 77 0.43 9.84 -4.33
N GLU A 78 -0.21 9.79 -5.51
CA GLU A 78 -0.82 10.97 -6.15
C GLU A 78 -1.93 11.56 -5.26
N LEU A 79 -2.85 10.71 -4.79
CA LEU A 79 -3.94 11.10 -3.91
C LEU A 79 -3.41 11.67 -2.60
N GLN A 80 -2.40 11.03 -1.98
CA GLN A 80 -1.80 11.52 -0.74
C GLN A 80 -1.29 12.96 -0.87
N LEU A 81 -0.63 13.30 -1.98
CA LEU A 81 -0.15 14.66 -2.25
C LEU A 81 -1.30 15.63 -2.52
N SER A 82 -2.29 15.22 -3.32
CA SER A 82 -3.46 16.06 -3.65
C SER A 82 -4.28 16.41 -2.41
N ILE A 83 -4.58 15.41 -1.59
CA ILE A 83 -5.36 15.53 -0.35
C ILE A 83 -4.61 16.41 0.65
N ALA A 84 -3.29 16.20 0.81
CA ALA A 84 -2.47 17.02 1.68
C ALA A 84 -2.52 18.50 1.27
N LYS A 85 -2.42 18.79 -0.04
CA LYS A 85 -2.55 20.15 -0.56
C LYS A 85 -3.94 20.76 -0.31
N GLN A 86 -5.00 20.00 -0.57
CA GLN A 86 -6.39 20.44 -0.38
C GLN A 86 -6.70 20.77 1.08
N LEU A 87 -6.24 19.92 2.00
CA LEU A 87 -6.45 20.08 3.44
C LEU A 87 -5.40 20.94 4.14
N LYS A 88 -4.43 21.48 3.39
CA LYS A 88 -3.29 22.27 3.92
C LYS A 88 -2.50 21.51 4.99
N LEU A 89 -2.30 20.22 4.77
CA LEU A 89 -1.51 19.33 5.60
C LEU A 89 -0.17 19.00 4.90
N GLU A 90 0.82 18.59 5.70
CA GLU A 90 2.00 17.93 5.17
C GLU A 90 1.64 16.54 4.63
N SER A 91 2.28 16.10 3.55
CA SER A 91 1.97 14.81 2.92
C SER A 91 2.15 13.61 3.87
N GLN A 92 3.12 13.68 4.78
CA GLN A 92 3.35 12.68 5.83
C GLN A 92 2.22 12.54 6.86
N ASN A 93 1.30 13.50 6.91
CA ASN A 93 0.12 13.48 7.78
C ASN A 93 -1.13 12.92 7.08
N VAL A 94 -1.01 12.51 5.82
CA VAL A 94 -2.09 11.88 5.07
C VAL A 94 -1.64 10.47 4.71
N LYS A 95 -2.48 9.49 5.02
CA LYS A 95 -2.30 8.12 4.52
C LYS A 95 -3.60 7.65 3.91
N ILE A 96 -3.59 7.35 2.61
CA ILE A 96 -4.69 6.72 1.90
C ILE A 96 -4.27 5.33 1.46
N VAL A 97 -5.20 4.38 1.54
CA VAL A 97 -5.04 3.00 1.09
C VAL A 97 -6.21 2.67 0.17
N LEU A 98 -5.90 2.24 -1.04
CA LEU A 98 -6.86 1.72 -2.00
C LEU A 98 -6.71 0.19 -2.05
N GLY A 99 -7.76 -0.52 -1.66
CA GLY A 99 -7.80 -1.99 -1.67
C GLY A 99 -8.76 -2.50 -2.72
N SER A 100 -8.33 -3.45 -3.55
CA SER A 100 -9.24 -4.09 -4.50
C SER A 100 -10.13 -5.11 -3.82
N VAL A 101 -11.42 -5.12 -4.16
CA VAL A 101 -12.38 -6.15 -3.72
C VAL A 101 -12.03 -7.50 -4.37
N SER A 102 -11.52 -7.45 -5.60
CA SER A 102 -11.18 -8.63 -6.40
C SER A 102 -9.94 -8.37 -7.26
N ASN A 103 -9.19 -9.42 -7.61
CA ASN A 103 -8.08 -9.32 -8.56
C ASN A 103 -8.53 -9.45 -10.03
N VAL A 104 -9.84 -9.56 -10.26
CA VAL A 104 -10.44 -9.63 -11.58
C VAL A 104 -11.50 -8.54 -11.72
N LYS A 105 -11.66 -8.07 -12.96
CA LYS A 105 -12.72 -7.13 -13.33
C LYS A 105 -14.09 -7.76 -13.13
N ASP A 106 -15.07 -6.93 -12.81
CA ASP A 106 -16.47 -7.31 -12.71
C ASP A 106 -17.10 -7.56 -14.10
N ALA A 107 -18.40 -7.83 -14.12
CA ALA A 107 -19.14 -8.05 -15.37
C ALA A 107 -19.19 -6.83 -16.30
N GLU A 108 -18.98 -5.63 -15.76
CA GLU A 108 -18.96 -4.36 -16.49
C GLU A 108 -17.54 -3.98 -16.96
N GLY A 109 -16.52 -4.76 -16.59
CA GLY A 109 -15.13 -4.56 -17.01
C GLY A 109 -14.31 -3.68 -16.07
N TYR A 110 -14.76 -3.44 -14.84
CA TYR A 110 -14.11 -2.59 -13.86
C TYR A 110 -13.49 -3.36 -12.69
N TYR A 111 -12.38 -2.86 -12.16
CA TYR A 111 -11.87 -3.23 -10.85
C TYR A 111 -12.62 -2.44 -9.77
N ASP A 112 -13.33 -3.15 -8.91
CA ASP A 112 -13.99 -2.57 -7.75
C ASP A 112 -12.98 -2.33 -6.62
N LEU A 113 -12.86 -1.08 -6.19
CA LEU A 113 -11.95 -0.67 -5.13
C LEU A 113 -12.71 -0.21 -3.87
N THR A 114 -11.99 -0.27 -2.75
CA THR A 114 -12.36 0.26 -1.44
C THR A 114 -11.30 1.24 -0.97
N GLY A 115 -11.67 2.22 -0.16
CA GLY A 115 -10.79 3.30 0.27
C GLY A 115 -10.77 3.47 1.78
N SER A 116 -9.58 3.55 2.36
CA SER A 116 -9.43 3.95 3.76
C SER A 116 -8.38 5.04 3.86
N MET A 117 -8.70 6.09 4.61
CA MET A 117 -7.82 7.23 4.82
C MET A 117 -7.70 7.57 6.30
N VAL A 118 -6.46 7.85 6.71
CA VAL A 118 -6.13 8.35 8.04
C VAL A 118 -5.46 9.73 7.90
N LEU A 119 -6.00 10.71 8.60
CA LEU A 119 -5.47 12.07 8.69
C LEU A 119 -4.83 12.27 10.07
N ARG A 120 -3.52 12.51 10.12
CA ARG A 120 -2.82 12.88 11.34
C ARG A 120 -2.94 14.38 11.58
N THR A 121 -4.07 14.77 12.15
CA THR A 121 -4.41 16.16 12.43
C THR A 121 -5.38 16.27 13.60
N GLU A 122 -5.27 17.36 14.34
CA GLU A 122 -6.26 17.77 15.36
C GLU A 122 -7.34 18.69 14.76
N LEU A 123 -7.23 19.02 13.46
CA LEU A 123 -8.21 19.84 12.76
C LEU A 123 -9.51 19.05 12.57
N THR A 124 -10.62 19.71 12.86
CA THR A 124 -11.96 19.25 12.49
C THR A 124 -12.33 19.81 11.13
N TYR A 125 -12.94 18.99 10.28
CA TYR A 125 -13.45 19.41 8.98
C TYR A 125 -14.97 19.31 8.99
N ASP A 126 -15.63 20.25 8.31
CA ASP A 126 -17.07 20.16 8.09
C ASP A 126 -17.43 19.06 7.07
N GLU A 127 -18.69 18.65 7.10
CA GLU A 127 -19.23 17.59 6.24
C GLU A 127 -19.01 17.90 4.75
N THR A 128 -19.28 19.14 4.32
CA THR A 128 -19.10 19.58 2.93
C THR A 128 -17.65 19.43 2.46
N THR A 129 -16.68 19.77 3.31
CA THR A 129 -15.25 19.62 3.00
C THR A 129 -14.88 18.15 2.83
N MET A 130 -15.40 17.27 3.68
CA MET A 130 -15.15 15.83 3.56
C MET A 130 -15.88 15.21 2.34
N GLU A 131 -17.09 15.65 2.03
CA GLU A 131 -17.84 15.22 0.85
C GLU A 131 -17.10 15.59 -0.44
N ASN A 132 -16.68 16.85 -0.58
CA ASN A 132 -15.90 17.29 -1.74
C ASN A 132 -14.60 16.50 -1.87
N LEU A 133 -13.93 16.21 -0.76
CA LEU A 133 -12.71 15.40 -0.77
C LEU A 133 -12.96 13.97 -1.27
N VAL A 134 -14.06 13.35 -0.83
CA VAL A 134 -14.45 12.02 -1.28
C VAL A 134 -14.81 12.02 -2.77
N GLU A 135 -15.53 13.03 -3.25
CA GLU A 135 -15.81 13.20 -4.68
C GLU A 135 -14.53 13.35 -5.50
N ASP A 136 -13.56 14.14 -5.03
CA ASP A 136 -12.27 14.29 -5.69
C ASP A 136 -11.50 12.96 -5.77
N ILE A 137 -11.53 12.15 -4.71
CA ILE A 137 -10.94 10.79 -4.70
C ILE A 137 -11.63 9.90 -5.75
N ILE A 138 -12.97 9.88 -5.76
CA ILE A 138 -13.76 9.07 -6.70
C ILE A 138 -13.44 9.47 -8.14
N ASN A 139 -13.42 10.77 -8.43
CA ASN A 139 -13.12 11.30 -9.74
C ASN A 139 -11.68 10.98 -10.17
N SER A 140 -10.72 11.08 -9.25
CA SER A 140 -9.30 10.78 -9.53
C SER A 140 -9.05 9.30 -9.83
N VAL A 141 -9.81 8.40 -9.20
CA VAL A 141 -9.74 6.95 -9.43
C VAL A 141 -10.49 6.58 -10.71
N THR A 142 -11.75 7.00 -10.83
CA THR A 142 -12.68 6.50 -11.85
C THR A 142 -12.41 7.10 -13.23
N ASN A 143 -11.87 8.32 -13.30
CA ASN A 143 -11.53 8.96 -14.57
C ASN A 143 -10.09 8.71 -15.02
N ASP A 144 -9.34 7.84 -14.34
CA ASP A 144 -7.98 7.51 -14.74
C ASP A 144 -8.00 6.56 -15.95
N ALA A 145 -7.62 7.07 -17.12
CA ALA A 145 -7.57 6.31 -18.36
C ALA A 145 -6.55 5.16 -18.36
N LYS A 146 -5.68 5.06 -17.35
CA LYS A 146 -4.67 3.99 -17.23
C LYS A 146 -5.24 2.68 -16.71
N LEU A 147 -6.37 2.71 -16.00
CA LEU A 147 -6.96 1.52 -15.40
C LEU A 147 -8.47 1.66 -15.31
N ASP A 148 -9.21 0.65 -15.78
CA ASP A 148 -10.66 0.56 -15.60
C ASP A 148 -10.99 0.23 -14.13
N ALA A 149 -10.78 1.18 -13.22
CA ALA A 149 -11.08 1.05 -11.80
C ALA A 149 -12.20 1.99 -11.40
N ARG A 150 -12.99 1.58 -10.41
CA ARG A 150 -14.03 2.42 -9.82
C ARG A 150 -14.06 2.28 -8.31
N ILE A 151 -14.55 3.32 -7.66
CA ILE A 151 -14.75 3.36 -6.22
C ILE A 151 -16.02 4.15 -5.94
N SER A 152 -16.85 3.68 -5.01
CA SER A 152 -18.04 4.39 -4.57
C SER A 152 -17.80 5.12 -3.25
N LYS A 153 -18.58 6.17 -2.98
CA LYS A 153 -18.54 6.90 -1.70
C LYS A 153 -18.83 6.00 -0.50
N GLU A 154 -19.65 4.97 -0.72
CA GLU A 154 -20.12 4.02 0.29
C GLU A 154 -18.97 3.20 0.88
N VAL A 155 -17.91 2.97 0.10
CA VAL A 155 -16.75 2.15 0.49
C VAL A 155 -15.51 2.97 0.84
N ILE A 156 -15.67 4.28 1.08
CA ILE A 156 -14.61 5.18 1.52
C ILE A 156 -14.82 5.54 2.99
N MET A 157 -13.79 5.31 3.81
CA MET A 157 -13.77 5.71 5.21
C MET A 157 -12.62 6.67 5.49
N ILE A 158 -12.89 7.73 6.27
CA ILE A 158 -11.89 8.72 6.68
C ILE A 158 -11.89 8.82 8.21
N THR A 159 -10.72 8.63 8.82
CA THR A 159 -10.52 8.80 10.26
C THR A 159 -9.42 9.80 10.56
N ASN A 160 -9.43 10.37 11.76
CA ASN A 160 -8.27 11.09 12.29
C ASN A 160 -7.28 10.11 12.99
N ALA A 161 -6.18 10.65 13.51
CA ALA A 161 -5.18 9.86 14.26
C ALA A 161 -5.69 9.33 15.62
N ASN A 162 -6.75 9.93 16.16
CA ASN A 162 -7.38 9.49 17.41
C ASN A 162 -8.39 8.35 17.19
N GLY A 163 -8.68 7.99 15.93
CA GLY A 163 -9.65 6.98 15.56
C GLY A 163 -11.08 7.51 15.42
N ASP A 164 -11.29 8.82 15.52
CA ASP A 164 -12.59 9.44 15.26
C ASP A 164 -12.89 9.35 13.77
N VAL A 165 -14.13 8.94 13.45
CA VAL A 165 -14.61 8.86 12.08
C VAL A 165 -15.00 10.26 11.62
N LEU A 166 -14.25 10.78 10.65
CA LEU A 166 -14.51 12.07 10.00
C LEU A 166 -15.50 11.92 8.83
N TYR A 167 -15.47 10.75 8.17
CA TYR A 167 -16.41 10.38 7.12
C TYR A 167 -16.68 8.87 7.17
N PRO A 168 -17.92 8.44 7.48
CA PRO A 168 -18.26 7.03 7.56
C PRO A 168 -18.49 6.44 6.16
N SER A 169 -18.03 5.20 5.97
CA SER A 169 -18.55 4.33 4.90
C SER A 169 -20.04 4.08 5.13
N LYS A 170 -20.87 4.10 4.08
CA LYS A 170 -22.33 3.98 4.17
C LYS A 170 -22.83 2.68 3.55
#